data_AF-A0A026W636-F1
#
_entry.id   AF-A0A026W636-F1
#
_cell.length_a   1.000
_cell.length_b   1.000
_cell.length_c   1.000
_cell.angle_alpha   90.00
_cell.angle_beta   90.00
_cell.angle_gamma   90.00
#
_symmetry.space_group_name_H-M   'P 1'
#
loop_
_entity.id
_entity.type
_entity.pdbx_description
1 polymer ?
#
loop_
_entity_poly.entity_id
_entity_poly.type
_entity_poly.pdbx_seq_one_letter_code
_entity_poly.pdbx_strand_id
1 'polypeptide(L)'
;MEMEREREERDRRKRNLILIGIKREGGDMRKEIEEIGKEIEVEMEIEDIRKLRGGREEKREMAIIKIRTEENRKKILENKRKLRGRKIWIEEDQTFNERKIKWKLRQIAGEEERTGKKVKLGYGKIWIEGKWWFWDEEEEILKDAGGRQREKGKENVYKIAFWNVAGLMNKDEEFWKKLIGWDIMCLSETWVEEKEWERVRNKLPKGYIWETRWAERRNKKGRAIGGMLMGIRKEMKIEKDKEVKNREGIITKEVWIGEEWWRIVGVYVNIDLEKKFEELREWMEEKEEGVRIVIGGDFNARTGEEGGCVRGGGRGDRGREE
;
A
#
# COMPACT_ATOMS: atom_id res chain seq x y z
N MET A 1 -16.95 -2.08 -17.17
CA MET A 1 -16.12 -3.29 -17.32
C MET A 1 -15.38 -3.72 -16.05
N GLU A 2 -14.34 -3.04 -15.53
CA GLU A 2 -13.63 -3.49 -14.30
C GLU A 2 -14.50 -3.32 -13.03
N MET A 3 -15.22 -2.19 -12.91
CA MET A 3 -16.16 -1.94 -11.80
C MET A 3 -17.37 -2.88 -11.79
N GLU A 4 -17.88 -3.30 -12.95
CA GLU A 4 -18.98 -4.27 -13.04
C GLU A 4 -18.54 -5.65 -12.59
N ARG A 5 -17.34 -6.09 -13.01
CA ARG A 5 -16.76 -7.36 -12.54
C ARG A 5 -16.52 -7.35 -11.04
N GLU A 6 -16.05 -6.23 -10.49
CA GLU A 6 -15.87 -6.10 -9.06
C GLU A 6 -17.20 -6.08 -8.30
N ARG A 7 -18.22 -5.38 -8.82
CA ARG A 7 -19.56 -5.37 -8.24
C ARG A 7 -20.19 -6.75 -8.26
N GLU A 8 -20.06 -7.48 -9.37
CA GLU A 8 -20.48 -8.88 -9.47
C GLU A 8 -19.70 -9.79 -8.51
N GLU A 9 -18.39 -9.59 -8.35
CA GLU A 9 -17.57 -10.38 -7.44
C GLU A 9 -17.95 -10.11 -5.98
N ARG A 10 -18.23 -8.84 -5.64
CA ARG A 10 -18.80 -8.44 -4.34
C ARG A 10 -20.15 -9.09 -4.13
N ASP A 11 -21.07 -9.02 -5.09
CA ASP A 11 -22.39 -9.64 -4.98
C ASP A 11 -22.29 -11.16 -4.82
N ARG A 12 -21.32 -11.81 -5.47
CA ARG A 12 -21.04 -13.25 -5.28
C ARG A 12 -20.46 -13.58 -3.91
N ARG A 13 -19.63 -12.71 -3.32
CA ARG A 13 -18.97 -12.91 -2.02
C ARG A 13 -19.72 -12.31 -0.83
N LYS A 14 -20.73 -11.47 -1.07
CA LYS A 14 -21.55 -10.83 -0.03
C LYS A 14 -22.17 -11.83 0.93
N ARG A 15 -22.44 -13.05 0.49
CA ARG A 15 -22.99 -14.13 1.30
C ARG A 15 -21.93 -15.04 1.94
N ASN A 16 -20.66 -14.81 1.64
CA ASN A 16 -19.56 -15.62 2.15
C ASN A 16 -19.05 -15.07 3.49
N LEU A 17 -18.69 -16.00 4.38
CA LEU A 17 -17.99 -15.75 5.63
C LEU A 17 -16.76 -16.66 5.70
N ILE A 18 -15.67 -16.15 6.26
CA ILE A 18 -14.45 -16.91 6.54
C ILE A 18 -14.47 -17.29 8.01
N LEU A 19 -14.42 -18.59 8.29
CA LEU A 19 -14.22 -19.15 9.61
C LEU A 19 -12.78 -19.57 9.77
N ILE A 20 -12.13 -19.06 10.81
CA ILE A 20 -10.74 -19.35 11.15
C ILE A 20 -10.71 -20.00 12.51
N GLY A 21 -10.00 -21.11 12.65
CA GLY A 21 -9.73 -21.68 13.97
C GLY A 21 -10.56 -22.91 14.33
N ILE A 22 -11.16 -23.56 13.33
CA ILE A 22 -11.97 -24.78 13.42
C ILE A 22 -11.07 -25.94 13.88
N LYS A 23 -11.51 -26.72 14.89
CA LYS A 23 -10.71 -27.73 15.59
C LYS A 23 -11.21 -29.11 15.17
N ARG A 24 -10.47 -29.78 14.31
CA ARG A 24 -10.85 -31.09 13.81
C ARG A 24 -10.60 -32.20 14.84
N GLU A 25 -11.62 -32.55 15.60
CA GLU A 25 -11.67 -33.84 16.32
C GLU A 25 -12.46 -34.85 15.48
N GLY A 26 -11.82 -35.36 14.41
CA GLY A 26 -12.30 -36.54 13.67
C GLY A 26 -13.71 -36.48 13.05
N GLY A 27 -14.39 -35.33 13.09
CA GLY A 27 -15.80 -35.16 12.74
C GLY A 27 -16.05 -34.21 11.56
N ASP A 28 -17.29 -34.26 11.08
CA ASP A 28 -17.84 -33.47 9.97
C ASP A 28 -17.72 -31.96 10.24
N MET A 29 -17.01 -31.24 9.38
CA MET A 29 -16.80 -29.78 9.46
C MET A 29 -18.12 -29.02 9.54
N ARG A 30 -19.20 -29.55 8.96
CA ARG A 30 -20.53 -28.95 9.04
C ARG A 30 -21.07 -28.91 10.47
N LYS A 31 -20.83 -29.96 11.26
CA LYS A 31 -21.26 -30.04 12.67
C LYS A 31 -20.56 -29.00 13.54
N GLU A 32 -19.25 -28.83 13.36
CA GLU A 32 -18.49 -27.80 14.09
C GLU A 32 -19.02 -26.38 13.79
N ILE A 33 -19.43 -26.12 12.54
CA ILE A 33 -19.98 -24.82 12.14
C ILE A 33 -21.39 -24.63 12.72
N GLU A 34 -22.21 -25.68 12.75
CA GLU A 34 -23.53 -25.65 13.40
C GLU A 34 -23.41 -25.43 14.92
N GLU A 35 -22.41 -26.01 15.58
CA GLU A 35 -22.12 -25.74 16.99
C GLU A 35 -21.73 -24.28 17.23
N ILE A 36 -20.88 -23.70 16.38
CA ILE A 36 -20.57 -22.27 16.41
C ILE A 36 -21.86 -21.45 16.26
N GLY A 37 -22.79 -21.86 15.38
CA GLY A 37 -24.11 -21.25 15.21
C GLY A 37 -24.95 -21.27 16.49
N LYS A 38 -25.03 -22.41 17.17
CA LYS A 38 -25.73 -22.55 18.46
C LYS A 38 -25.16 -21.62 19.53
N GLU A 39 -23.83 -21.50 19.60
CA GLU A 39 -23.15 -20.65 20.59
C GLU A 39 -23.40 -19.15 20.39
N ILE A 40 -23.50 -18.72 19.13
CA ILE A 40 -23.87 -17.33 18.84
C ILE A 40 -25.38 -17.09 18.89
N GLU A 41 -26.17 -18.15 19.13
CA GLU A 41 -27.64 -18.18 19.09
C GLU A 41 -28.19 -17.75 17.72
N VAL A 42 -27.56 -18.21 16.65
CA VAL A 42 -27.97 -17.95 15.27
C VAL A 42 -27.95 -19.27 14.50
N GLU A 43 -29.09 -19.66 13.96
CA GLU A 43 -29.17 -20.79 13.03
C GLU A 43 -28.40 -20.44 11.74
N MET A 44 -27.31 -21.13 11.46
CA MET A 44 -26.49 -20.88 10.27
C MET A 44 -27.03 -21.68 9.08
N GLU A 45 -27.76 -21.04 8.17
CA GLU A 45 -28.23 -21.68 6.94
C GLU A 45 -27.10 -21.74 5.90
N ILE A 46 -26.30 -22.81 5.95
CA ILE A 46 -25.13 -22.97 5.09
C ILE A 46 -25.54 -23.56 3.73
N GLU A 47 -25.27 -22.82 2.65
CA GLU A 47 -25.47 -23.22 1.25
C GLU A 47 -24.26 -24.01 0.71
N ASP A 48 -23.04 -23.61 1.05
CA ASP A 48 -21.80 -24.25 0.58
C ASP A 48 -20.66 -24.09 1.61
N ILE A 49 -19.74 -25.05 1.65
CA ILE A 49 -18.55 -25.05 2.51
C ILE A 49 -17.33 -25.37 1.67
N ARG A 50 -16.45 -24.37 1.49
CA ARG A 50 -15.19 -24.54 0.79
C ARG A 50 -14.02 -24.50 1.77
N LYS A 51 -13.28 -25.61 1.82
CA LYS A 51 -12.06 -25.71 2.65
C LYS A 51 -10.92 -24.93 2.03
N LEU A 52 -10.20 -24.17 2.85
CA LEU A 52 -8.92 -23.58 2.47
C LEU A 52 -7.79 -24.43 3.07
N ARG A 53 -6.85 -24.91 2.24
CA ARG A 53 -5.66 -25.61 2.73
C ARG A 53 -4.75 -24.61 3.46
N GLY A 54 -4.58 -24.80 4.77
CA GLY A 54 -3.58 -24.10 5.56
C GLY A 54 -2.19 -24.66 5.28
N GLY A 55 -1.20 -23.79 5.03
CA GLY A 55 0.19 -24.19 4.98
C GLY A 55 0.73 -24.48 6.39
N ARG A 56 1.36 -25.66 6.55
CA ARG A 56 2.04 -26.25 7.72
C ARG A 56 1.15 -26.87 8.84
N GLU A 57 1.66 -28.00 9.34
CA GLU A 57 1.02 -29.09 10.11
C GLU A 57 0.44 -28.77 11.50
N GLU A 58 0.42 -27.52 11.96
CA GLU A 58 -0.01 -27.22 13.35
C GLU A 58 -1.08 -26.12 13.51
N LYS A 59 -1.66 -25.59 12.42
CA LYS A 59 -2.69 -24.55 12.52
C LYS A 59 -4.09 -25.06 12.15
N ARG A 60 -5.02 -24.82 13.08
CA ARG A 60 -6.47 -24.92 12.97
C ARG A 60 -6.98 -24.58 11.56
N GLU A 61 -7.98 -25.32 11.08
CA GLU A 61 -8.45 -25.21 9.70
C GLU A 61 -9.19 -23.88 9.43
N MET A 62 -9.15 -23.45 8.17
CA MET A 62 -9.90 -22.29 7.65
C MET A 62 -10.95 -22.77 6.65
N ALA A 63 -12.17 -22.26 6.77
CA ALA A 63 -13.27 -22.57 5.86
C ALA A 63 -13.94 -21.29 5.37
N ILE A 64 -14.28 -21.25 4.08
CA ILE A 64 -15.22 -20.27 3.54
C ILE A 64 -16.59 -20.94 3.55
N ILE A 65 -17.55 -20.33 4.22
CA ILE A 65 -18.95 -20.75 4.18
C ILE A 65 -19.76 -19.76 3.38
N LYS A 66 -20.68 -20.26 2.57
CA LYS A 66 -21.68 -19.45 1.88
C LYS A 66 -22.99 -19.56 2.64
N ILE A 67 -23.49 -18.45 3.15
CA ILE A 67 -24.77 -18.38 3.87
C ILE A 67 -25.90 -18.17 2.86
N ARG A 68 -27.05 -18.81 3.09
CA ARG A 68 -28.19 -18.74 2.19
C ARG A 68 -28.72 -17.32 2.02
N THR A 69 -28.89 -16.57 3.11
CA THR A 69 -29.49 -15.23 3.13
C THR A 69 -28.59 -14.16 3.74
N GLU A 70 -28.67 -12.92 3.23
CA GLU A 70 -27.90 -11.79 3.78
C GLU A 70 -28.33 -11.43 5.21
N GLU A 71 -29.62 -11.57 5.54
CA GLU A 71 -30.13 -11.36 6.89
C GLU A 71 -29.49 -12.32 7.90
N ASN A 72 -29.35 -13.59 7.53
CA ASN A 72 -28.71 -14.59 8.37
C ASN A 72 -27.22 -14.25 8.56
N ARG A 73 -26.52 -13.87 7.49
CA ARG A 73 -25.13 -13.38 7.56
C ARG A 73 -24.99 -12.18 8.51
N LYS A 74 -25.89 -11.20 8.42
CA LYS A 74 -25.87 -10.00 9.27
C LYS A 74 -26.04 -10.37 10.75
N LYS A 75 -26.99 -11.25 11.08
CA LYS A 75 -27.20 -11.78 12.43
C LYS A 75 -25.95 -12.49 12.96
N ILE A 76 -25.26 -13.27 12.12
CA ILE A 76 -24.00 -13.93 12.48
C ILE A 76 -22.93 -12.89 12.84
N LEU A 77 -22.75 -11.85 12.01
CA LEU A 77 -21.74 -10.80 12.24
C LEU A 77 -22.03 -9.94 13.48
N GLU A 78 -23.30 -9.68 13.80
CA GLU A 78 -23.71 -8.96 15.00
C GLU A 78 -23.47 -9.79 16.28
N ASN A 79 -23.73 -11.10 16.21
CA ASN A 79 -23.59 -12.01 17.35
C ASN A 79 -22.19 -12.62 17.52
N LYS A 80 -21.28 -12.52 16.53
CA LYS A 80 -19.91 -13.05 16.65
C LYS A 80 -19.12 -12.50 17.83
N ARG A 81 -19.53 -11.37 18.41
CA ARG A 81 -18.97 -10.83 19.66
C ARG A 81 -19.04 -11.82 20.83
N LYS A 82 -20.00 -12.75 20.82
CA LYS A 82 -20.14 -13.85 21.80
C LYS A 82 -18.99 -14.87 21.73
N LEU A 83 -18.25 -14.90 20.61
CA LEU A 83 -17.07 -15.76 20.44
C LEU A 83 -15.78 -15.13 20.99
N ARG A 84 -15.84 -13.91 21.57
CA ARG A 84 -14.67 -13.26 22.19
C ARG A 84 -14.11 -14.14 23.31
N GLY A 85 -12.80 -14.39 23.29
CA GLY A 85 -12.10 -15.26 24.24
C GLY A 85 -11.84 -16.68 23.72
N ARG A 86 -12.49 -17.08 22.62
CA ARG A 86 -12.15 -18.32 21.90
C ARG A 86 -11.09 -18.07 20.84
N LYS A 87 -10.46 -19.16 20.40
CA LYS A 87 -9.52 -19.17 19.27
C LYS A 87 -10.25 -19.41 17.92
N ILE A 88 -11.50 -18.96 17.80
CA ILE A 88 -12.36 -19.06 16.61
C ILE A 88 -12.71 -17.63 16.16
N TRP A 89 -12.54 -17.34 14.88
CA TRP A 89 -12.82 -16.03 14.30
C TRP A 89 -13.79 -16.14 13.13
N ILE A 90 -14.78 -15.25 13.11
CA ILE A 90 -15.71 -15.07 11.98
C ILE A 90 -15.37 -13.76 11.28
N GLU A 91 -14.84 -13.89 10.08
CA GLU A 91 -14.53 -12.77 9.20
C GLU A 91 -15.45 -12.77 7.98
N GLU A 92 -15.57 -11.61 7.35
CA GLU A 92 -16.26 -11.48 6.06
C GLU A 92 -15.28 -11.92 4.97
N ASP A 93 -15.77 -12.61 3.93
CA ASP A 93 -14.96 -12.93 2.74
C ASP A 93 -14.78 -11.69 1.87
N GLN A 94 -14.02 -10.75 2.41
CA GLN A 94 -13.83 -9.44 1.81
C GLN A 94 -13.00 -9.58 0.54
N THR A 95 -13.42 -8.91 -0.53
CA THR A 95 -12.57 -8.76 -1.72
C THR A 95 -11.28 -8.04 -1.36
N PHE A 96 -10.28 -8.17 -2.24
CA PHE A 96 -9.03 -7.42 -2.10
C PHE A 96 -9.27 -5.92 -1.92
N ASN A 97 -10.20 -5.35 -2.69
CA ASN A 97 -10.50 -3.93 -2.64
C ASN A 97 -11.21 -3.54 -1.34
N GLU A 98 -12.13 -4.36 -0.82
CA GLU A 98 -12.76 -4.12 0.49
C GLU A 98 -11.73 -4.11 1.64
N ARG A 99 -10.73 -5.00 1.59
CA ARG A 99 -9.62 -5.00 2.55
C ARG A 99 -8.77 -3.73 2.43
N LYS A 100 -8.50 -3.29 1.19
CA LYS A 100 -7.78 -2.04 0.90
C LYS A 100 -8.51 -0.84 1.47
N ILE A 101 -9.82 -0.73 1.23
CA ILE A 101 -10.69 0.34 1.73
C ILE A 101 -10.70 0.34 3.26
N LYS A 102 -10.91 -0.82 3.89
CA LYS A 102 -10.89 -0.97 5.34
C LYS A 102 -9.56 -0.55 5.97
N TRP A 103 -8.43 -0.90 5.34
CA TRP A 103 -7.11 -0.47 5.78
C TRP A 103 -6.94 1.05 5.69
N LYS A 104 -7.37 1.67 4.57
CA LYS A 104 -7.34 3.12 4.38
C LYS A 104 -8.19 3.86 5.40
N LEU A 105 -9.42 3.41 5.63
CA LEU A 105 -10.30 4.00 6.64
C LEU A 105 -9.71 3.88 8.05
N ARG A 106 -8.97 2.80 8.36
CA ARG A 106 -8.23 2.69 9.63
C ARG A 106 -7.09 3.69 9.75
N GLN A 107 -6.35 3.97 8.68
CA GLN A 107 -5.31 5.00 8.70
C GLN A 107 -5.91 6.37 8.98
N ILE A 108 -6.98 6.71 8.26
CA ILE A 108 -7.71 7.96 8.47
C ILE A 108 -8.27 8.03 9.90
N ALA A 109 -8.86 6.95 10.40
CA ALA A 109 -9.35 6.89 11.77
C ALA A 109 -8.25 7.17 12.80
N GLY A 110 -7.08 6.55 12.65
CA GLY A 110 -5.95 6.77 13.55
C GLY A 110 -5.39 8.20 13.49
N GLU A 111 -5.39 8.83 12.31
CA GLU A 111 -5.02 10.25 12.15
C GLU A 111 -6.01 11.16 12.89
N GLU A 112 -7.32 10.93 12.73
CA GLU A 112 -8.35 11.75 13.38
C GLU A 112 -8.40 11.53 14.91
N GLU A 113 -8.24 10.29 15.38
CA GLU A 113 -8.19 10.00 16.82
C GLU A 113 -6.98 10.68 17.49
N ARG A 114 -5.82 10.77 16.81
CA ARG A 114 -4.64 11.52 17.29
C ARG A 114 -4.90 13.02 17.41
N THR A 115 -5.72 13.57 16.53
CA THR A 115 -6.16 14.98 16.61
C THR A 115 -7.30 15.19 17.62
N GLY A 116 -7.62 14.16 18.43
CA GLY A 116 -8.60 14.23 19.52
C GLY A 116 -10.05 13.98 19.10
N LYS A 117 -10.28 13.61 17.84
CA LYS A 117 -11.63 13.49 17.27
C LYS A 117 -12.25 12.13 17.54
N LYS A 118 -13.57 12.10 17.71
CA LYS A 118 -14.32 10.84 17.86
C LYS A 118 -14.58 10.20 16.50
N VAL A 119 -14.17 8.95 16.35
CA VAL A 119 -14.27 8.20 15.09
C VAL A 119 -15.05 6.89 15.26
N LYS A 120 -15.83 6.50 14.25
CA LYS A 120 -16.39 5.15 14.13
C LYS A 120 -16.24 4.62 12.71
N LEU A 121 -15.74 3.40 12.57
CA LEU A 121 -15.62 2.74 11.27
C LEU A 121 -16.89 1.99 10.90
N GLY A 122 -17.32 2.13 9.65
CA GLY A 122 -18.33 1.31 9.01
C GLY A 122 -17.76 0.63 7.76
N TYR A 123 -18.56 -0.21 7.12
CA TYR A 123 -18.19 -0.81 5.84
C TYR A 123 -18.19 0.27 4.74
N GLY A 124 -17.04 0.53 4.12
CA GLY A 124 -16.86 1.55 3.08
C GLY A 124 -17.08 3.00 3.54
N LYS A 125 -17.19 3.26 4.85
CA LYS A 125 -17.49 4.58 5.40
C LYS A 125 -16.88 4.80 6.78
N ILE A 126 -16.69 6.05 7.14
CA ILE A 126 -16.14 6.48 8.43
C ILE A 126 -16.97 7.62 8.99
N TRP A 127 -17.30 7.54 10.27
CA TRP A 127 -17.95 8.61 11.00
C TRP A 127 -16.89 9.38 11.77
N ILE A 128 -16.88 10.69 11.62
CA ILE A 128 -15.91 11.59 12.26
C ILE A 128 -16.71 12.79 12.77
N GLU A 129 -16.66 13.05 14.07
CA GLU A 129 -17.25 14.24 14.71
C GLU A 129 -18.69 14.58 14.25
N GLY A 130 -19.60 13.60 14.30
CA GLY A 130 -21.00 13.83 13.97
C GLY A 130 -21.37 13.56 12.51
N LYS A 131 -20.40 13.42 11.60
CA LYS A 131 -20.67 13.28 10.15
C LYS A 131 -20.15 11.96 9.58
N TRP A 132 -20.98 11.30 8.76
CA TRP A 132 -20.57 10.15 7.95
C TRP A 132 -19.92 10.59 6.65
N TRP A 133 -18.78 9.97 6.36
CA TRP A 133 -18.02 10.10 5.13
C TRP A 133 -17.93 8.73 4.47
N PHE A 134 -18.19 8.67 3.18
CA PHE A 134 -18.20 7.47 2.37
C PHE A 134 -16.95 7.44 1.51
N TRP A 135 -16.33 6.27 1.42
CA TRP A 135 -15.17 6.05 0.58
C TRP A 135 -15.61 5.95 -0.88
N ASP A 136 -15.19 6.89 -1.69
CA ASP A 136 -15.28 6.81 -3.14
C ASP A 136 -14.15 5.89 -3.63
N GLU A 137 -14.50 4.80 -4.30
CA GLU A 137 -13.53 3.79 -4.73
C GLU A 137 -12.82 4.14 -6.03
N GLU A 138 -13.46 4.96 -6.86
CA GLU A 138 -12.92 5.42 -8.13
C GLU A 138 -11.90 6.53 -7.90
N GLU A 139 -12.30 7.51 -7.08
CA GLU A 139 -11.47 8.67 -6.76
C GLU A 139 -10.58 8.43 -5.53
N GLU A 140 -10.82 7.35 -4.76
CA GLU A 140 -10.08 7.00 -3.55
C GLU A 140 -10.08 8.13 -2.48
N ILE A 141 -11.20 8.83 -2.35
CA ILE A 141 -11.40 9.97 -1.43
C ILE A 141 -12.63 9.78 -0.54
N LEU A 142 -12.70 10.52 0.56
CA LEU A 142 -13.90 10.58 1.39
C LEU A 142 -14.86 11.66 0.88
N LYS A 143 -16.10 11.26 0.57
CA LYS A 143 -17.20 12.17 0.21
C LYS A 143 -18.31 12.12 1.27
N ASP A 144 -19.02 13.21 1.47
CA ASP A 144 -20.25 13.17 2.25
C ASP A 144 -21.46 12.69 1.42
N ALA A 145 -22.63 12.59 2.05
CA ALA A 145 -23.86 12.18 1.36
C ALA A 145 -24.29 13.15 0.23
N GLY A 146 -23.80 14.39 0.24
CA GLY A 146 -24.04 15.39 -0.81
C GLY A 146 -22.94 15.41 -1.88
N GLY A 147 -22.01 14.46 -1.86
CA GLY A 147 -20.91 14.36 -2.81
C GLY A 147 -19.76 15.33 -2.57
N ARG A 148 -19.78 16.11 -1.47
CA ARG A 148 -18.70 17.04 -1.15
C ARG A 148 -17.50 16.25 -0.64
N GLN A 149 -16.35 16.49 -1.26
CA GLN A 149 -15.09 15.91 -0.82
C GLN A 149 -14.69 16.46 0.54
N ARG A 150 -14.09 15.58 1.35
CA ARG A 150 -13.48 15.95 2.62
C ARG A 150 -12.17 16.69 2.37
N GLU A 151 -12.13 17.97 2.71
CA GLU A 151 -10.86 18.71 2.83
C GLU A 151 -10.17 18.33 4.14
N LYS A 152 -8.97 17.76 4.06
CA LYS A 152 -8.12 17.50 5.23
C LYS A 152 -7.62 18.86 5.74
N GLY A 153 -7.90 19.18 7.01
CA GLY A 153 -7.02 20.06 7.77
C GLY A 153 -5.72 19.29 8.00
N LYS A 154 -4.70 19.51 7.17
CA LYS A 154 -3.42 18.82 7.25
C LYS A 154 -2.64 19.32 8.47
N GLU A 155 -2.21 18.43 9.35
CA GLU A 155 -0.88 18.64 9.96
C GLU A 155 0.13 18.67 8.80
N ASN A 156 1.02 19.67 8.78
CA ASN A 156 1.93 19.99 7.67
C ASN A 156 3.08 18.97 7.48
N VAL A 157 2.83 17.67 7.62
CA VAL A 157 3.84 16.62 7.41
C VAL A 157 3.59 15.95 6.06
N TYR A 158 4.53 16.15 5.14
CA TYR A 158 4.52 15.52 3.82
C TYR A 158 5.56 14.40 3.77
N LYS A 159 5.16 13.22 3.28
CA LYS A 159 5.99 12.02 3.21
C LYS A 159 6.52 11.82 1.81
N ILE A 160 7.83 11.97 1.65
CA ILE A 160 8.54 11.78 0.37
C ILE A 160 9.42 10.54 0.47
N ALA A 161 9.31 9.62 -0.48
CA ALA A 161 10.15 8.42 -0.55
C ALA A 161 11.01 8.37 -1.81
N PHE A 162 12.25 7.93 -1.65
CA PHE A 162 13.13 7.55 -2.76
C PHE A 162 13.51 6.09 -2.56
N TRP A 163 13.20 5.23 -3.54
CA TRP A 163 13.34 3.79 -3.40
C TRP A 163 13.89 3.15 -4.67
N ASN A 164 15.09 2.56 -4.59
CA ASN A 164 15.53 1.59 -5.58
C ASN A 164 14.74 0.28 -5.44
N VAL A 165 13.91 -0.03 -6.43
CA VAL A 165 13.01 -1.18 -6.38
C VAL A 165 13.62 -2.45 -6.97
N ALA A 166 14.68 -2.35 -7.78
CA ALA A 166 15.29 -3.49 -8.47
C ALA A 166 14.26 -4.40 -9.18
N GLY A 167 13.52 -3.80 -10.12
CA GLY A 167 12.52 -4.44 -10.95
C GLY A 167 11.12 -4.44 -10.33
N LEU A 168 10.14 -3.89 -11.06
CA LEU A 168 8.75 -3.85 -10.60
C LEU A 168 7.94 -5.10 -10.94
N MET A 169 8.30 -5.81 -12.00
CA MET A 169 7.50 -6.93 -12.52
C MET A 169 7.39 -8.12 -11.55
N ASN A 170 8.38 -8.30 -10.68
CA ASN A 170 8.45 -9.40 -9.72
C ASN A 170 7.95 -9.02 -8.32
N LYS A 171 7.41 -7.80 -8.13
CA LYS A 171 6.93 -7.35 -6.81
C LYS A 171 5.56 -7.94 -6.48
N ASP A 172 5.42 -8.35 -5.23
CA ASP A 172 4.21 -8.93 -4.70
C ASP A 172 3.15 -7.88 -4.33
N GLU A 173 1.98 -8.36 -3.96
CA GLU A 173 0.84 -7.52 -3.60
C GLU A 173 1.10 -6.65 -2.36
N GLU A 174 1.97 -7.08 -1.44
CA GLU A 174 2.31 -6.32 -0.24
C GLU A 174 3.17 -5.10 -0.58
N PHE A 175 4.11 -5.24 -1.50
CA PHE A 175 4.90 -4.12 -2.02
C PHE A 175 4.01 -3.02 -2.58
N TRP A 176 3.05 -3.37 -3.46
CA TRP A 176 2.14 -2.38 -4.07
C TRP A 176 1.27 -1.66 -3.04
N LYS A 177 0.89 -2.34 -1.94
CA LYS A 177 0.15 -1.72 -0.83
C LYS A 177 0.98 -0.66 -0.10
N LYS A 178 2.28 -0.91 0.10
CA LYS A 178 3.18 0.01 0.82
C LYS A 178 3.37 1.34 0.10
N LEU A 179 3.24 1.37 -1.22
CA LEU A 179 3.36 2.61 -2.01
C LEU A 179 2.32 3.66 -1.64
N ILE A 180 1.12 3.24 -1.21
CA ILE A 180 -0.03 4.11 -0.95
C ILE A 180 0.18 5.04 0.26
N GLY A 181 1.17 4.76 1.12
CA GLY A 181 1.43 5.55 2.33
C GLY A 181 2.17 6.87 2.10
N TRP A 182 2.73 7.08 0.91
CA TRP A 182 3.58 8.23 0.58
C TRP A 182 2.80 9.33 -0.12
N ASP A 183 3.21 10.58 0.02
CA ASP A 183 2.63 11.71 -0.72
C ASP A 183 3.32 11.89 -2.06
N ILE A 184 4.64 11.72 -2.07
CA ILE A 184 5.48 11.72 -3.26
C ILE A 184 6.41 10.52 -3.16
N MET A 185 6.61 9.81 -4.27
CA MET A 185 7.56 8.72 -4.32
C MET A 185 8.35 8.73 -5.63
N CYS A 186 9.63 8.42 -5.55
CA CYS A 186 10.50 8.18 -6.69
C CYS A 186 11.04 6.76 -6.61
N LEU A 187 10.69 5.93 -7.59
CA LEU A 187 11.13 4.56 -7.73
C LEU A 187 12.21 4.48 -8.81
N SER A 188 13.40 3.98 -8.49
CA SER A 188 14.50 3.79 -9.43
C SER A 188 14.76 2.30 -9.71
N GLU A 189 15.46 2.00 -10.81
CA GLU A 189 15.71 0.62 -11.27
C GLU A 189 14.42 -0.18 -11.47
N THR A 190 13.41 0.45 -12.08
CA THR A 190 12.09 -0.18 -12.27
C THR A 190 12.14 -1.30 -13.32
N TRP A 191 13.11 -1.26 -14.23
CA TRP A 191 13.28 -2.12 -15.40
C TRP A 191 12.07 -2.16 -16.34
N VAL A 192 11.22 -1.12 -16.30
CA VAL A 192 9.99 -1.06 -17.10
C VAL A 192 10.31 -0.48 -18.48
N GLU A 193 10.17 -1.31 -19.52
CA GLU A 193 10.21 -0.88 -20.92
C GLU A 193 8.85 -0.28 -21.33
N GLU A 194 8.82 0.63 -22.33
CA GLU A 194 7.59 1.31 -22.79
C GLU A 194 6.45 0.33 -23.13
N LYS A 195 6.76 -0.75 -23.86
CA LYS A 195 5.79 -1.80 -24.24
C LYS A 195 5.21 -2.57 -23.05
N GLU A 196 5.86 -2.55 -21.89
CA GLU A 196 5.44 -3.26 -20.69
C GLU A 196 4.67 -2.36 -19.73
N TRP A 197 4.57 -1.07 -20.03
CA TRP A 197 3.96 -0.06 -19.20
C TRP A 197 2.54 -0.39 -18.78
N GLU A 198 1.70 -0.85 -19.72
CA GLU A 198 0.27 -1.10 -19.46
C GLU A 198 0.08 -2.12 -18.32
N ARG A 199 0.95 -3.15 -18.26
CA ARG A 199 0.92 -4.17 -17.20
C ARG A 199 1.30 -3.60 -15.84
N VAL A 200 2.24 -2.66 -15.79
CA VAL A 200 2.69 -2.00 -14.56
C VAL A 200 1.67 -0.97 -14.12
N ARG A 201 1.18 -0.14 -15.05
CA ARG A 201 0.18 0.91 -14.83
C ARG A 201 -1.07 0.37 -14.13
N ASN A 202 -1.54 -0.82 -14.52
CA ASN A 202 -2.71 -1.45 -13.90
C ASN A 202 -2.49 -1.88 -12.44
N LYS A 203 -1.23 -2.06 -12.01
CA LYS A 203 -0.88 -2.40 -10.62
C LYS A 203 -0.57 -1.17 -9.76
N LEU A 204 -0.24 -0.04 -10.39
CA LEU A 204 0.11 1.18 -9.67
C LEU A 204 -1.13 1.78 -8.98
N PRO A 205 -0.95 2.38 -7.78
CA PRO A 205 -2.00 3.14 -7.11
C PRO A 205 -2.64 4.22 -8.01
N LYS A 206 -3.97 4.15 -8.20
CA LYS A 206 -4.75 5.05 -9.08
C LYS A 206 -4.88 6.49 -8.53
N GLY A 207 -4.67 6.70 -7.23
CA GLY A 207 -4.69 8.02 -6.56
C GLY A 207 -3.46 8.91 -6.82
N TYR A 208 -2.57 8.50 -7.74
CA TYR A 208 -1.34 9.22 -8.05
C TYR A 208 -1.28 9.56 -9.53
N ILE A 209 -0.64 10.68 -9.82
CA ILE A 209 -0.10 11.04 -11.13
C ILE A 209 1.24 10.33 -11.23
N TRP A 210 1.39 9.51 -12.27
CA TRP A 210 2.61 8.74 -12.50
C TRP A 210 3.36 9.29 -13.70
N GLU A 211 4.58 9.72 -13.46
CA GLU A 211 5.56 10.04 -14.49
C GLU A 211 6.58 8.92 -14.60
N THR A 212 7.04 8.67 -15.83
CA THR A 212 7.87 7.51 -16.14
C THR A 212 9.06 7.90 -17.00
N ARG A 213 10.17 7.23 -16.74
CA ARG A 213 11.34 7.15 -17.59
C ARG A 213 11.59 5.67 -17.86
N TRP A 214 11.60 5.32 -19.13
CA TRP A 214 11.71 3.92 -19.55
C TRP A 214 13.11 3.37 -19.28
N ALA A 215 13.17 2.07 -18.99
CA ALA A 215 14.43 1.34 -18.97
C ALA A 215 14.90 1.08 -20.41
N GLU A 216 16.21 1.21 -20.64
CA GLU A 216 16.79 0.96 -21.96
C GLU A 216 17.43 -0.43 -22.02
N ARG A 217 17.29 -1.08 -23.18
CA ARG A 217 17.86 -2.40 -23.41
C ARG A 217 19.05 -2.29 -24.37
N ARG A 218 20.26 -2.46 -23.84
CA ARG A 218 21.50 -2.43 -24.64
C ARG A 218 21.78 -3.72 -25.42
N ASN A 219 21.16 -4.86 -25.05
CA ASN A 219 21.41 -6.18 -25.66
C ASN A 219 20.12 -6.99 -25.89
N LYS A 220 20.09 -7.84 -26.95
CA LYS A 220 18.95 -8.74 -27.23
C LYS A 220 18.68 -9.75 -26.10
N LYS A 221 19.72 -10.18 -25.37
CA LYS A 221 19.63 -11.04 -24.17
C LYS A 221 20.10 -10.26 -22.94
N GLY A 222 19.36 -10.34 -21.84
CA GLY A 222 19.63 -9.61 -20.58
C GLY A 222 18.43 -8.84 -20.04
N ARG A 223 18.59 -8.23 -18.87
CA ARG A 223 17.59 -7.33 -18.24
C ARG A 223 17.71 -5.92 -18.84
N ALA A 224 16.59 -5.20 -18.93
CA ALA A 224 16.63 -3.77 -19.22
C ALA A 224 17.35 -3.04 -18.08
N ILE A 225 18.03 -1.95 -18.41
CA ILE A 225 18.89 -1.20 -17.48
C ILE A 225 18.15 0.09 -17.10
N GLY A 226 18.09 0.40 -15.81
CA GLY A 226 17.49 1.63 -15.31
C GLY A 226 15.96 1.59 -15.25
N GLY A 227 15.35 2.68 -15.71
CA GLY A 227 13.93 2.96 -15.56
C GLY A 227 13.61 3.64 -14.22
N MET A 228 12.83 4.71 -14.26
CA MET A 228 12.40 5.48 -13.09
C MET A 228 10.91 5.79 -13.16
N LEU A 229 10.25 5.82 -12.01
CA LEU A 229 8.87 6.26 -11.88
C LEU A 229 8.75 7.28 -10.76
N MET A 230 8.03 8.37 -10.99
CA MET A 230 7.64 9.30 -9.94
C MET A 230 6.13 9.26 -9.78
N GLY A 231 5.66 9.00 -8.56
CA GLY A 231 4.25 9.02 -8.18
C GLY A 231 3.98 10.21 -7.28
N ILE A 232 3.10 11.11 -7.71
CA ILE A 232 2.66 12.28 -6.95
C ILE A 232 1.17 12.15 -6.68
N ARG A 233 0.75 12.30 -5.42
CA ARG A 233 -0.67 12.29 -5.06
C ARG A 233 -1.48 13.29 -5.89
N LYS A 234 -2.60 12.85 -6.49
CA LYS A 234 -3.44 13.67 -7.40
C LYS A 234 -3.98 14.95 -6.76
N GLU A 235 -4.16 14.95 -5.44
CA GLU A 235 -4.61 16.12 -4.67
C GLU A 235 -3.54 17.22 -4.51
N MET A 236 -2.28 16.95 -4.86
CA MET A 236 -1.20 17.94 -4.77
C MET A 236 -1.20 18.81 -6.02
N LYS A 237 -1.03 20.12 -5.84
CA LYS A 237 -0.85 21.03 -6.98
C LYS A 237 0.54 20.78 -7.57
N ILE A 238 0.60 20.62 -8.89
CA ILE A 238 1.84 20.48 -9.65
C ILE A 238 1.91 21.58 -10.68
N GLU A 239 3.12 22.05 -10.99
CA GLU A 239 3.31 22.99 -12.10
C GLU A 239 3.17 22.25 -13.44
N LYS A 240 2.47 22.85 -14.40
CA LYS A 240 2.28 22.25 -15.73
C LYS A 240 3.57 22.41 -16.53
N ASP A 241 4.16 21.27 -16.90
CA ASP A 241 5.22 21.05 -17.90
C ASP A 241 6.01 22.30 -18.33
N LYS A 242 6.99 22.69 -17.52
CA LYS A 242 8.25 23.17 -18.10
C LYS A 242 8.91 21.95 -18.74
N GLU A 243 9.29 22.07 -20.00
CA GLU A 243 10.00 21.05 -20.75
C GLU A 243 11.37 20.80 -20.09
N VAL A 244 11.42 19.89 -19.11
CA VAL A 244 12.65 19.59 -18.39
C VAL A 244 13.58 18.87 -19.37
N LYS A 245 14.78 19.45 -19.58
CA LYS A 245 15.87 18.86 -20.38
C LYS A 245 15.94 17.36 -20.08
N ASN A 246 15.69 16.55 -21.09
CA ASN A 246 15.66 15.09 -21.00
C ASN A 246 17.08 14.60 -20.63
N ARG A 247 17.30 14.21 -19.37
CA ARG A 247 18.60 13.76 -18.86
C ARG A 247 18.50 12.31 -18.39
N GLU A 248 19.37 11.46 -18.92
CA GLU A 248 19.46 10.04 -18.55
C GLU A 248 19.65 9.90 -17.03
N GLY A 249 18.81 9.11 -16.35
CA GLY A 249 18.93 8.86 -14.91
C GLY A 249 18.40 9.96 -13.97
N ILE A 250 17.68 10.98 -14.48
CA ILE A 250 17.08 12.03 -13.64
C ILE A 250 15.59 12.19 -13.98
N ILE A 251 14.75 12.32 -12.95
CA ILE A 251 13.32 12.66 -13.07
C ILE A 251 12.99 13.80 -12.11
N THR A 252 12.25 14.81 -12.56
CA THR A 252 12.02 16.02 -11.76
C THR A 252 10.58 16.50 -11.88
N LYS A 253 9.98 16.96 -10.77
CA LYS A 253 8.69 17.66 -10.81
C LYS A 253 8.56 18.73 -9.73
N GLU A 254 7.84 19.80 -10.05
CA GLU A 254 7.52 20.88 -9.12
C GLU A 254 6.13 20.70 -8.52
N VAL A 255 6.06 20.81 -7.19
CA VAL A 255 4.94 20.37 -6.37
C VAL A 255 4.71 21.40 -5.27
N TRP A 256 3.46 21.81 -5.05
CA TRP A 256 3.12 22.77 -4.00
C TRP A 256 3.00 22.05 -2.64
N ILE A 257 3.90 22.38 -1.72
CA ILE A 257 4.01 21.75 -0.39
C ILE A 257 4.11 22.87 0.65
N GLY A 258 3.21 22.87 1.63
CA GLY A 258 3.29 23.78 2.78
C GLY A 258 3.29 25.27 2.41
N GLU A 259 2.54 25.67 1.39
CA GLU A 259 2.45 27.06 0.88
C GLU A 259 3.66 27.55 0.08
N GLU A 260 4.55 26.65 -0.33
CA GLU A 260 5.71 26.96 -1.16
C GLU A 260 5.81 25.97 -2.34
N TRP A 261 6.52 26.36 -3.40
CA TRP A 261 6.88 25.45 -4.48
C TRP A 261 8.12 24.63 -4.09
N TRP A 262 8.01 23.33 -4.25
CA TRP A 262 9.09 22.38 -4.03
C TRP A 262 9.39 21.61 -5.30
N ARG A 263 10.64 21.63 -5.72
CA ARG A 263 11.17 20.84 -6.82
C ARG A 263 11.71 19.52 -6.28
N ILE A 264 11.06 18.41 -6.65
CA ILE A 264 11.46 17.06 -6.28
C ILE A 264 12.28 16.44 -7.40
N VAL A 265 13.46 15.95 -7.06
CA VAL A 265 14.45 15.44 -8.01
C VAL A 265 14.82 14.02 -7.62
N GLY A 266 14.37 13.07 -8.44
CA GLY A 266 14.77 11.68 -8.38
C GLY A 266 16.03 11.44 -9.20
N VAL A 267 17.07 10.88 -8.58
CA VAL A 267 18.35 10.59 -9.26
C VAL A 267 18.65 9.10 -9.25
N TYR A 268 19.16 8.59 -10.36
CA TYR A 268 19.78 7.28 -10.46
C TYR A 268 21.09 7.36 -11.26
N VAL A 269 22.22 6.98 -10.62
CA VAL A 269 23.55 7.04 -11.24
C VAL A 269 24.09 5.62 -11.48
N ASN A 270 24.36 5.27 -12.74
CA ASN A 270 24.82 3.92 -13.09
C ASN A 270 26.33 3.85 -13.43
N ILE A 271 26.92 4.87 -14.07
CA ILE A 271 28.27 4.72 -14.67
C ILE A 271 29.21 5.90 -14.38
N ASP A 272 28.74 7.14 -14.33
CA ASP A 272 29.61 8.32 -14.19
C ASP A 272 29.02 9.33 -13.19
N LEU A 273 29.58 9.31 -11.99
CA LEU A 273 29.13 10.13 -10.86
C LEU A 273 29.54 11.59 -11.03
N GLU A 274 30.76 11.85 -11.49
CA GLU A 274 31.33 13.19 -11.61
C GLU A 274 30.57 14.01 -12.65
N LYS A 275 30.38 13.43 -13.84
CA LYS A 275 29.60 14.08 -14.90
C LYS A 275 28.15 14.34 -14.47
N LYS A 276 27.53 13.41 -13.72
CA LYS A 276 26.17 13.59 -13.18
C LYS A 276 26.10 14.69 -12.12
N PHE A 277 27.14 14.83 -11.29
CA PHE A 277 27.23 15.92 -10.31
C PHE A 277 27.47 17.27 -10.97
N GLU A 278 28.29 17.35 -12.03
CA GLU A 278 28.45 18.57 -12.83
C GLU A 278 27.12 18.97 -13.48
N GLU A 279 26.42 18.03 -14.12
CA GLU A 279 25.09 18.27 -14.71
C GLU A 279 24.08 18.77 -13.65
N LEU A 280 24.08 18.16 -12.45
CA LEU A 280 23.21 18.59 -11.35
C LEU A 280 23.60 19.98 -10.82
N ARG A 281 24.90 20.28 -10.70
CA ARG A 281 25.39 21.58 -10.21
C ARG A 281 25.04 22.72 -11.16
N GLU A 282 25.31 22.57 -12.46
CA GLU A 282 24.91 23.56 -13.48
C GLU A 282 23.40 23.85 -13.41
N TRP A 283 22.59 22.83 -13.17
CA TRP A 283 21.14 22.98 -13.05
C TRP A 283 20.69 23.56 -11.71
N MET A 284 21.44 23.35 -10.63
CA MET A 284 21.21 24.02 -9.35
C MET A 284 21.63 25.50 -9.36
N GLU A 285 22.53 25.88 -10.27
CA GLU A 285 22.98 27.26 -10.46
C GLU A 285 21.99 28.12 -11.27
N GLU A 286 21.10 27.50 -12.04
CA GLU A 286 19.84 28.11 -12.54
C GLU A 286 18.87 28.36 -11.36
N LYS A 287 19.24 29.28 -10.46
CA LYS A 287 18.44 29.61 -9.27
C LYS A 287 17.12 30.27 -9.68
N GLU A 288 16.02 29.53 -9.59
CA GLU A 288 14.68 30.12 -9.51
C GLU A 288 14.45 30.60 -8.07
N GLU A 289 14.35 31.92 -7.88
CA GLU A 289 14.01 32.50 -6.58
C GLU A 289 12.64 31.99 -6.09
N GLY A 290 12.58 31.52 -4.84
CA GLY A 290 11.33 31.11 -4.19
C GLY A 290 10.94 29.63 -4.33
N VAL A 291 11.77 28.78 -4.96
CA VAL A 291 11.54 27.32 -5.06
C VAL A 291 12.51 26.56 -4.16
N ARG A 292 12.00 25.68 -3.29
CA ARG A 292 12.83 24.77 -2.49
C ARG A 292 13.12 23.50 -3.27
N ILE A 293 14.27 22.86 -3.06
CA ILE A 293 14.67 21.67 -3.82
C ILE A 293 14.92 20.49 -2.86
N VAL A 294 14.36 19.32 -3.20
CA VAL A 294 14.68 18.04 -2.55
C VAL A 294 15.24 17.11 -3.61
N ILE A 295 16.47 16.66 -3.40
CA ILE A 295 17.14 15.68 -4.25
C ILE A 295 17.30 14.39 -3.46
N GLY A 296 16.87 13.29 -4.05
CA GLY A 296 17.03 11.97 -3.46
C GLY A 296 17.05 10.89 -4.53
N GLY A 297 17.52 9.71 -4.16
CA GLY A 297 17.64 8.61 -5.11
C GLY A 297 18.81 7.70 -4.78
N ASP A 298 19.19 6.88 -5.75
CA ASP A 298 20.32 5.98 -5.63
C ASP A 298 21.49 6.53 -6.44
N PHE A 299 22.44 7.12 -5.72
CA PHE A 299 23.63 7.73 -6.28
C PHE A 299 24.74 6.70 -6.56
N ASN A 300 24.58 5.44 -6.11
CA ASN A 300 25.59 4.39 -6.26
C ASN A 300 27.03 4.85 -5.90
N ALA A 301 27.14 5.74 -4.90
CA ALA A 301 28.36 6.40 -4.49
C ALA A 301 28.80 5.88 -3.11
N ARG A 302 30.08 5.56 -2.96
CA ARG A 302 30.71 5.36 -1.65
C ARG A 302 31.54 6.59 -1.35
N THR A 303 31.10 7.41 -0.40
CA THR A 303 31.74 8.69 -0.06
C THR A 303 32.60 8.64 1.21
N GLY A 304 32.76 7.46 1.81
CA GLY A 304 33.60 7.25 2.98
C GLY A 304 34.85 6.42 2.67
N GLU A 305 35.97 6.78 3.28
CA GLU A 305 37.23 6.01 3.22
C GLU A 305 37.33 4.93 4.33
N GLU A 306 36.46 4.97 5.34
CA GLU A 306 36.50 4.03 6.47
C GLU A 306 35.74 2.73 6.18
N GLY A 307 36.44 1.76 5.60
CA GLY A 307 36.04 0.35 5.62
C GLY A 307 36.52 -0.33 6.89
N GLY A 308 35.67 -0.47 7.92
CA GLY A 308 36.04 -1.15 9.16
C GLY A 308 34.84 -1.79 9.88
N CYS A 309 34.84 -3.12 9.98
CA CYS A 309 33.93 -3.85 10.86
C CYS A 309 34.16 -3.39 12.30
N VAL A 310 33.14 -2.82 12.95
CA VAL A 310 33.17 -2.56 14.40
C VAL A 310 33.15 -3.92 15.11
N ARG A 311 34.32 -4.53 15.30
CA ARG A 311 34.51 -5.55 16.32
C ARG A 311 34.35 -4.86 17.66
N GLY A 312 33.17 -5.03 18.28
CA GLY A 312 32.92 -4.61 19.65
C GLY A 312 34.02 -5.13 20.56
N GLY A 313 34.82 -4.22 21.11
CA GLY A 313 35.84 -4.51 22.09
C GLY A 313 35.23 -4.94 23.42
N GLY A 314 34.98 -6.23 23.55
CA GLY A 314 34.89 -6.89 24.85
C GLY A 314 36.29 -7.22 25.32
N ARG A 315 36.81 -6.47 26.31
CA ARG A 315 37.98 -6.87 27.09
C ARG A 315 37.66 -8.18 27.81
N GLY A 316 38.09 -9.30 27.25
CA GLY A 316 38.20 -10.59 27.93
C GLY A 316 39.65 -10.76 28.37
N ASP A 317 39.83 -10.75 29.68
CA ASP A 317 41.12 -10.86 30.35
C ASP A 317 41.88 -12.14 29.96
N ARG A 318 43.20 -12.04 29.87
CA ARG A 318 44.09 -13.19 29.71
C ARG A 318 44.33 -13.80 31.09
N GLY A 319 43.83 -15.00 31.31
CA GLY A 319 44.30 -15.91 32.36
C GLY A 319 44.64 -17.26 31.76
N ARG A 320 45.94 -17.55 31.64
CA ARG A 320 46.47 -18.91 31.51
C ARG A 320 46.38 -19.56 32.88
N GLU A 321 45.87 -20.77 32.96
CA GLU A 321 46.36 -21.79 33.91
C GLU A 321 46.58 -23.09 33.14
N GLU A 322 47.58 -23.81 33.60
CA GLU A 322 48.33 -24.90 32.97
C GLU A 322 47.57 -26.21 32.79
#